data_AF-A0A4Z2BBZ9-F1
#
_entry.id   AF-A0A4Z2BBZ9-F1
#
_cell.length_a   1.000
_cell.length_b   1.000
_cell.length_c   1.000
_cell.angle_alpha   90.00
_cell.angle_beta   90.00
_cell.angle_gamma   90.00
#
_symmetry.space_group_name_H-M   'P 1'
#
loop_
_entity.id
_entity.type
_entity.pdbx_description
1 polymer ?
#
loop_
_entity_poly.entity_id
_entity_poly.type
_entity_poly.pdbx_seq_one_letter_code
_entity_poly.pdbx_strand_id
1 'polypeptide(L)'
;MISDSGHQSSPIALTSQTEEIRLLEELLKPPEDEAEYFKIPALGKHYSQRWAQEDLLEEQREGARANDKKKNLMGGPLSELDAKEVDSLLKKSESQHESPEDGCPFGPLTQRLLQALVEENIISPMEDSPIPDILGKDANDGAGTSPRSQGKVFSVPHTRSLEARIKEELVAQGLLDSEERPGPGGDSEDEVLSELQKRQAELKALITYNRSRKHELLRLAKEEMRKQDLRQRVRVADNEVMEGFRRIMAARQKKRTPTKKEKDQAWKALKERESILKLLDG
;
A
#
# COMPACT_ATOMS: atom_id res chain seq x y z
N MET A 1 25.12 -20.61 -54.52
CA MET A 1 23.64 -20.59 -54.44
C MET A 1 23.29 -20.26 -53.00
N ILE A 2 23.18 -18.97 -52.69
CA ILE A 2 22.68 -18.51 -51.39
C ILE A 2 21.25 -18.12 -51.68
N SER A 3 20.32 -18.94 -51.22
CA SER A 3 18.89 -18.70 -51.34
C SER A 3 18.53 -17.53 -50.44
N ASP A 4 18.37 -16.35 -51.02
CA ASP A 4 17.72 -15.21 -50.37
C ASP A 4 16.24 -15.54 -50.25
N SER A 5 15.87 -16.11 -49.11
CA SER A 5 14.50 -16.40 -48.72
C SER A 5 13.78 -15.07 -48.45
N GLY A 6 13.29 -14.47 -49.53
CA GLY A 6 12.39 -13.32 -49.50
C GLY A 6 11.19 -13.64 -48.62
N HIS A 7 11.23 -13.15 -47.38
CA HIS A 7 10.07 -13.09 -46.52
C HIS A 7 9.07 -12.15 -47.18
N GLN A 8 8.14 -12.73 -47.94
CA GLN A 8 6.86 -12.09 -48.18
C GLN A 8 6.20 -11.95 -46.82
N SER A 9 6.20 -10.75 -46.25
CA SER A 9 5.34 -10.47 -45.10
C SER A 9 3.91 -10.72 -45.54
N SER A 10 3.33 -11.81 -45.06
CA SER A 10 1.94 -12.19 -45.33
C SER A 10 0.99 -11.04 -44.95
N PRO A 11 -0.13 -10.83 -45.64
CA PRO A 11 -1.10 -9.77 -45.32
C PRO A 11 -1.53 -9.74 -43.84
N ILE A 12 -1.58 -10.91 -43.21
CA ILE A 12 -1.90 -11.10 -41.78
C ILE A 12 -0.84 -10.48 -40.85
N ALA A 13 0.44 -10.49 -41.23
CA ALA A 13 1.51 -9.88 -40.43
C ALA A 13 1.46 -8.35 -40.49
N LEU A 14 1.06 -7.77 -41.62
CA LEU A 14 0.88 -6.33 -41.78
C LEU A 14 -0.33 -5.80 -41.00
N THR A 15 -1.43 -6.57 -40.95
CA THR A 15 -2.60 -6.21 -40.12
C THR A 15 -2.26 -6.29 -38.63
N SER A 16 -1.55 -7.35 -38.20
CA SER A 16 -1.06 -7.48 -36.82
C SER A 16 -0.17 -6.29 -36.42
N GLN A 17 0.82 -5.92 -37.24
CA GLN A 17 1.71 -4.79 -36.93
C GLN A 17 0.98 -3.44 -36.89
N THR A 18 -0.04 -3.26 -37.72
CA THR A 18 -0.88 -2.05 -37.69
C THR A 18 -1.73 -1.99 -36.41
N GLU A 19 -2.26 -3.13 -35.98
CA GLU A 19 -2.98 -3.27 -34.70
C GLU A 19 -2.06 -3.01 -33.51
N GLU A 20 -0.83 -3.53 -33.52
CA GLU A 20 0.18 -3.28 -32.49
C GLU A 20 0.54 -1.79 -32.38
N ILE A 21 0.68 -1.08 -33.50
CA ILE A 21 0.91 0.38 -33.51
C ILE A 21 -0.28 1.12 -32.91
N ARG A 22 -1.51 0.75 -33.30
CA ARG A 22 -2.73 1.36 -32.72
C ARG A 22 -2.83 1.10 -31.22
N LEU A 23 -2.49 -0.11 -30.78
CA LEU A 23 -2.45 -0.46 -29.36
C LEU A 23 -1.43 0.39 -28.62
N LEU A 24 -0.23 0.58 -29.17
CA LEU A 24 0.78 1.47 -28.57
C LEU A 24 0.31 2.93 -28.49
N GLU A 25 -0.39 3.42 -29.52
CA GLU A 25 -1.00 4.76 -29.51
C GLU A 25 -2.08 4.90 -28.44
N GLU A 26 -2.93 3.88 -28.26
CA GLU A 26 -3.95 3.84 -27.22
C GLU A 26 -3.31 3.82 -25.82
N LEU A 27 -2.30 2.98 -25.61
CA LEU A 27 -1.57 2.85 -24.35
C LEU A 27 -0.73 4.08 -23.97
N LEU A 28 -0.58 5.04 -24.87
CA LEU A 28 0.08 6.32 -24.64
C LEU A 28 -0.88 7.42 -24.22
N LYS A 29 -2.20 7.21 -24.35
CA LYS A 29 -3.18 8.14 -23.80
C LYS A 29 -3.03 8.19 -22.27
N PRO A 30 -2.97 9.39 -21.67
CA PRO A 30 -2.92 9.50 -20.22
C PRO A 30 -4.20 8.90 -19.61
N PRO A 31 -4.09 8.06 -18.56
CA PRO A 31 -5.26 7.59 -17.83
C PRO A 31 -5.99 8.79 -17.21
N GLU A 32 -7.33 8.82 -17.30
CA GLU A 32 -8.14 9.92 -16.73
C GLU A 32 -7.94 10.05 -15.21
N ASP A 33 -7.67 8.94 -14.53
CA ASP A 33 -7.59 8.87 -13.07
C ASP A 33 -6.15 8.80 -12.52
N GLU A 34 -5.12 9.07 -13.34
CA GLU A 34 -3.72 8.94 -12.90
C GLU A 34 -3.41 9.79 -11.66
N ALA A 35 -4.02 10.98 -11.57
CA ALA A 35 -3.85 11.89 -10.44
C ALA A 35 -4.50 11.39 -9.13
N GLU A 36 -5.49 10.50 -9.23
CA GLU A 36 -6.19 9.98 -8.06
C GLU A 36 -5.32 9.02 -7.24
N TYR A 37 -4.42 8.27 -7.89
CA TYR A 37 -3.49 7.34 -7.24
C TYR A 37 -2.47 8.01 -6.30
N PHE A 38 -2.31 9.32 -6.39
CA PHE A 38 -1.33 10.08 -5.61
C PHE A 38 -1.96 10.93 -4.50
N LYS A 39 -3.28 10.87 -4.32
CA LYS A 39 -3.96 11.62 -3.26
C LYS A 39 -3.78 10.92 -1.91
N ILE A 40 -3.17 11.61 -0.96
CA ILE A 40 -3.08 11.17 0.44
C ILE A 40 -4.09 12.00 1.24
N PRO A 41 -5.14 11.39 1.81
CA PRO A 41 -6.09 12.10 2.67
C PRO A 41 -5.41 12.67 3.92
N ALA A 42 -5.94 13.77 4.44
CA ALA A 42 -5.48 14.31 5.72
C ALA A 42 -5.82 13.35 6.87
N LEU A 43 -4.95 13.31 7.88
CA LEU A 43 -5.23 12.58 9.13
C LEU A 43 -6.45 13.20 9.83
N GLY A 44 -7.39 12.35 10.25
CA GLY A 44 -8.55 12.77 11.02
C GLY A 44 -8.20 13.08 12.48
N LYS A 45 -9.21 13.37 13.31
CA LYS A 45 -9.03 13.49 14.77
C LYS A 45 -8.56 12.14 15.35
N HIS A 46 -7.59 12.20 16.25
CA HIS A 46 -7.10 11.00 16.94
C HIS A 46 -8.22 10.32 17.75
N TYR A 47 -8.24 8.99 17.77
CA TYR A 47 -9.32 8.23 18.42
C TYR A 47 -9.47 8.54 19.90
N SER A 48 -8.37 8.75 20.63
CA SER A 48 -8.45 9.15 22.05
C SER A 48 -9.18 10.49 22.26
N GLN A 49 -8.98 11.47 21.38
CA GLN A 49 -9.70 12.74 21.43
C GLN A 49 -11.17 12.55 21.06
N ARG A 50 -11.45 11.70 20.07
CA ARG A 50 -12.82 11.37 19.67
C ARG A 50 -13.58 10.67 20.80
N TRP A 51 -12.97 9.67 21.44
CA TRP A 51 -13.54 8.97 22.58
C TRP A 51 -13.76 9.90 23.75
N ALA A 52 -12.77 10.69 24.16
CA ALA A 52 -12.96 11.68 25.23
C ALA A 52 -14.09 12.67 24.93
N GLN A 53 -14.26 13.07 23.65
CA GLN A 53 -15.37 13.91 23.24
C GLN A 53 -16.72 13.16 23.27
N GLU A 54 -16.75 11.91 22.82
CA GLU A 54 -17.93 11.05 22.80
C GLU A 54 -18.41 10.72 24.24
N ASP A 55 -17.48 10.37 25.13
CA ASP A 55 -17.73 10.11 26.56
C ASP A 55 -18.32 11.35 27.26
N LEU A 56 -17.71 12.52 27.05
CA LEU A 56 -18.23 13.79 27.61
C LEU A 56 -19.65 14.10 27.12
N LEU A 57 -19.94 13.82 25.84
CA LEU A 57 -21.27 14.00 25.26
C LEU A 57 -22.27 12.95 25.78
N GLU A 58 -21.81 11.75 26.11
CA GLU A 58 -22.62 10.70 26.72
C GLU A 58 -22.98 11.06 28.16
N GLU A 59 -22.02 11.47 28.98
CA GLU A 59 -22.27 11.96 30.34
C GLU A 59 -23.23 13.15 30.37
N GLN A 60 -23.06 14.12 29.44
CA GLN A 60 -23.98 15.24 29.33
C GLN A 60 -25.40 14.78 28.98
N ARG A 61 -25.54 13.77 28.11
CA ARG A 61 -26.83 13.20 27.72
C ARG A 61 -27.47 12.40 28.85
N GLU A 62 -26.69 11.65 29.61
CA GLU A 62 -27.16 10.90 30.78
C GLU A 62 -27.58 11.84 31.91
N GLY A 63 -26.79 12.89 32.18
CA GLY A 63 -27.11 13.95 33.12
C GLY A 63 -28.40 14.70 32.75
N ALA A 64 -28.61 15.00 31.45
CA ALA A 64 -29.85 15.60 30.96
C ALA A 64 -31.06 14.67 31.18
N ARG A 65 -30.93 13.38 30.86
CA ARG A 65 -31.99 12.37 31.08
C ARG A 65 -32.30 12.14 32.57
N ALA A 66 -31.29 12.22 33.44
CA ALA A 66 -31.46 12.12 34.89
C ALA A 66 -32.20 13.34 35.46
N ASN A 67 -31.93 14.54 34.91
CA ASN A 67 -32.62 15.77 35.30
C ASN A 67 -34.10 15.76 34.88
N ASP A 68 -34.42 15.25 33.69
CA ASP A 68 -35.80 15.09 33.22
C ASP A 68 -36.60 14.09 34.08
N LYS A 69 -35.98 12.98 34.50
CA LYS A 69 -36.60 12.03 35.45
C LYS A 69 -36.85 12.66 36.84
N LYS A 70 -35.98 13.57 37.29
CA LYS A 70 -36.15 14.28 38.57
C LYS A 70 -37.26 15.32 38.50
N LYS A 71 -37.46 15.96 37.34
CA LYS A 71 -38.54 16.93 37.10
C LYS A 71 -39.92 16.27 36.98
N ASN A 72 -39.98 15.01 36.54
CA ASN A 72 -41.24 14.26 36.41
C ASN A 72 -41.65 13.48 37.68
N LEU A 73 -40.81 13.45 38.73
CA LEU A 73 -41.06 12.69 39.97
C LEU A 73 -41.12 13.56 41.25
N MET A 74 -40.74 14.83 41.22
CA MET A 74 -40.86 15.74 42.38
C MET A 74 -41.96 16.79 42.21
N GLY A 75 -43.21 16.37 42.47
CA GLY A 75 -44.18 17.23 43.15
C GLY A 75 -44.06 16.99 44.67
N GLY A 76 -43.14 17.67 45.35
CA GLY A 76 -43.00 17.59 46.81
C GLY A 76 -41.76 18.32 47.34
N PRO A 77 -41.79 18.94 48.54
CA PRO A 77 -40.73 19.82 49.00
C PRO A 77 -39.67 19.04 49.78
N LEU A 78 -38.57 18.68 49.11
CA LEU A 78 -37.30 18.34 49.75
C LEU A 78 -36.17 18.96 48.92
N SER A 79 -36.16 20.30 48.92
CA SER A 79 -35.02 21.10 48.47
C SER A 79 -34.32 21.59 49.72
N GLU A 80 -33.33 20.84 50.20
CA GLU A 80 -32.22 21.31 51.05
C GLU A 80 -31.29 20.12 51.35
N LEU A 81 -30.53 19.72 50.34
CA LEU A 81 -29.18 19.21 50.60
C LEU A 81 -28.27 20.35 50.19
N ASP A 82 -27.56 20.88 51.18
CA ASP A 82 -26.76 22.09 51.10
C ASP A 82 -25.70 21.91 50.00
N ALA A 83 -25.68 22.81 49.02
CA ALA A 83 -24.76 22.74 47.87
C ALA A 83 -23.28 22.68 48.31
N LYS A 84 -22.98 23.11 49.55
CA LYS A 84 -21.67 23.05 50.18
C LYS A 84 -21.21 21.65 50.57
N GLU A 85 -22.12 20.73 50.90
CA GLU A 85 -21.75 19.34 51.18
C GLU A 85 -21.38 18.60 49.89
N VAL A 86 -22.12 18.84 48.81
CA VAL A 86 -21.82 18.29 47.47
C VAL A 86 -20.48 18.81 46.96
N ASP A 87 -20.19 20.10 47.13
CA ASP A 87 -18.90 20.69 46.78
C ASP A 87 -17.75 20.12 47.64
N SER A 88 -17.98 19.85 48.93
CA SER A 88 -16.98 19.23 49.81
C SER A 88 -16.71 17.76 49.49
N LEU A 89 -17.72 17.02 49.00
CA LEU A 89 -17.60 15.64 48.55
C LEU A 89 -16.87 15.56 47.21
N LEU A 90 -17.18 16.45 46.27
CA LEU A 90 -16.48 16.58 44.98
C LEU A 90 -15.00 16.95 45.16
N LYS A 91 -14.69 17.83 46.11
CA LYS A 91 -13.30 18.24 46.41
C LYS A 91 -12.50 17.16 47.16
N LYS A 92 -13.19 16.30 47.93
CA LYS A 92 -12.60 15.08 48.52
C LYS A 92 -12.37 13.99 47.48
N SER A 93 -13.21 13.88 46.44
CA SER A 93 -12.96 12.97 45.32
C SER A 93 -11.88 13.48 44.36
N GLU A 94 -11.73 14.79 44.15
CA GLU A 94 -10.64 15.37 43.34
C GLU A 94 -9.26 15.19 43.98
N SER A 95 -9.17 15.13 45.31
CA SER A 95 -7.92 14.82 46.03
C SER A 95 -7.60 13.33 46.13
N GLN A 96 -8.48 12.47 45.60
CA GLN A 96 -8.28 11.04 45.39
C GLN A 96 -8.51 10.63 43.92
N HIS A 97 -8.20 11.50 42.97
CA HIS A 97 -8.12 11.13 41.56
C HIS A 97 -6.79 10.40 41.28
N GLU A 98 -6.55 9.29 42.00
CA GLU A 98 -5.87 8.16 41.37
C GLU A 98 -6.99 7.38 40.68
N SER A 99 -6.71 6.93 39.46
CA SER A 99 -7.53 6.12 38.58
C SER A 99 -8.34 5.05 39.33
N PRO A 100 -9.47 4.54 38.77
CA PRO A 100 -10.09 3.35 39.36
C PRO A 100 -9.00 2.27 39.46
N GLU A 101 -8.54 2.01 40.68
CA GLU A 101 -7.62 0.92 40.95
C GLU A 101 -8.43 -0.36 40.74
N ASP A 102 -8.50 -0.78 39.48
CA ASP A 102 -8.59 -2.17 39.12
C ASP A 102 -7.59 -2.87 40.04
N GLY A 103 -8.04 -3.83 40.86
CA GLY A 103 -7.39 -4.29 42.10
C GLY A 103 -6.00 -4.94 41.96
N CYS A 104 -5.28 -4.65 40.89
CA CYS A 104 -3.95 -5.08 40.53
C CYS A 104 -2.90 -4.01 40.94
N PRO A 105 -1.94 -4.36 41.81
CA PRO A 105 -0.96 -3.41 42.37
C PRO A 105 0.12 -2.98 41.36
N PHE A 106 0.11 -3.55 40.15
CA PHE A 106 1.08 -3.30 39.09
C PHE A 106 0.62 -2.15 38.20
N GLY A 107 1.54 -1.37 37.63
CA GLY A 107 1.15 -0.34 36.66
C GLY A 107 0.86 -0.90 35.26
N PRO A 108 0.35 -0.06 34.34
CA PRO A 108 -0.26 -0.48 33.07
C PRO A 108 0.63 -1.33 32.17
N LEU A 109 1.93 -1.05 32.15
CA LEU A 109 2.89 -1.84 31.34
C LEU A 109 2.98 -3.27 31.86
N THR A 110 3.14 -3.40 33.17
CA THR A 110 3.30 -4.71 33.82
C THR A 110 1.99 -5.49 33.75
N GLN A 111 0.84 -4.82 33.89
CA GLN A 111 -0.48 -5.44 33.70
C GLN A 111 -0.67 -5.98 32.28
N ARG A 112 -0.33 -5.20 31.25
CA ARG A 112 -0.43 -5.64 29.84
C ARG A 112 0.46 -6.84 29.55
N LEU A 113 1.67 -6.85 30.08
CA LEU A 113 2.59 -7.99 29.95
C LEU A 113 2.03 -9.24 30.64
N LEU A 114 1.51 -9.11 31.86
CA LEU A 114 0.87 -10.23 32.58
C LEU A 114 -0.34 -10.76 31.81
N GLN A 115 -1.18 -9.87 31.29
CA GLN A 115 -2.35 -10.24 30.49
C GLN A 115 -1.96 -11.02 29.24
N ALA A 116 -0.95 -10.56 28.49
CA ALA A 116 -0.43 -11.26 27.32
C ALA A 116 0.11 -12.66 27.68
N LEU A 117 0.81 -12.79 28.82
CA LEU A 117 1.33 -14.09 29.28
C LEU A 117 0.22 -15.07 29.68
N VAL A 118 -0.90 -14.56 30.21
CA VAL A 118 -2.10 -15.36 30.53
C VAL A 118 -2.82 -15.78 29.25
N GLU A 119 -3.00 -14.86 28.29
CA GLU A 119 -3.63 -15.13 26.98
C GLU A 119 -2.86 -16.19 26.19
N GLU A 120 -1.53 -16.16 26.24
CA GLU A 120 -0.64 -17.12 25.58
C GLU A 120 -0.47 -18.45 26.36
N ASN A 121 -1.23 -18.68 27.45
CA ASN A 121 -1.14 -19.85 28.35
C ASN A 121 0.27 -20.11 28.93
N ILE A 122 1.14 -19.11 28.96
CA ILE A 122 2.52 -19.24 29.47
C ILE A 122 2.50 -19.34 31.01
N ILE A 123 1.50 -18.73 31.65
CA ILE A 123 1.22 -18.84 33.08
C ILE A 123 -0.25 -19.26 33.20
N SER A 124 -0.51 -20.50 33.63
CA SER A 124 -1.90 -20.90 33.92
C SER A 124 -2.46 -20.00 35.03
N PRO A 125 -3.66 -19.41 34.88
CA PRO A 125 -4.33 -18.82 36.03
C PRO A 125 -4.48 -19.93 37.06
N MET A 126 -4.03 -19.70 38.30
CA MET A 126 -4.13 -20.70 39.35
C MET A 126 -5.61 -21.06 39.51
N GLU A 127 -6.01 -22.21 38.95
CA GLU A 127 -7.32 -22.78 39.22
C GLU A 127 -7.37 -23.14 40.70
N ASP A 128 -8.38 -22.64 41.40
CA ASP A 128 -8.79 -23.08 42.73
C ASP A 128 -9.10 -24.59 42.68
N SER A 129 -8.07 -25.42 42.83
CA SER A 129 -8.22 -26.87 43.01
C SER A 129 -8.30 -27.18 44.51
N PRO A 130 -9.38 -27.81 45.00
CA PRO A 130 -9.48 -28.20 46.39
C PRO A 130 -8.47 -29.32 46.69
N ILE A 131 -7.59 -29.05 47.64
CA ILE A 131 -6.54 -29.97 48.11
C ILE A 131 -7.22 -31.26 48.65
N PRO A 132 -6.80 -32.47 48.24
CA PRO A 132 -7.25 -33.70 48.88
C PRO A 132 -6.53 -33.88 50.22
N ASP A 133 -7.32 -34.13 51.28
CA ASP A 133 -6.84 -34.46 52.62
C ASP A 133 -5.92 -35.69 52.60
N ILE A 134 -4.64 -35.51 52.97
CA ILE A 134 -3.75 -36.63 53.31
C ILE A 134 -3.22 -36.44 54.73
N LEU A 135 -3.81 -37.23 55.62
CA LEU A 135 -3.38 -37.52 56.97
C LEU A 135 -2.00 -38.22 56.96
N GLY A 136 -0.98 -37.67 57.64
CA GLY A 136 0.23 -38.43 57.96
C GLY A 136 1.50 -37.66 58.32
N LYS A 137 1.64 -37.35 59.63
CA LYS A 137 2.82 -37.61 60.48
C LYS A 137 4.23 -37.10 60.05
N ASP A 138 4.65 -36.03 60.72
CA ASP A 138 5.98 -35.65 61.24
C ASP A 138 7.25 -36.15 60.50
N ALA A 139 8.02 -35.21 59.90
CA ALA A 139 9.34 -34.77 60.39
C ALA A 139 10.16 -33.95 59.35
N ASN A 140 10.50 -32.72 59.78
CA ASN A 140 11.74 -31.97 59.55
C ASN A 140 12.04 -31.16 58.25
N ASP A 141 12.30 -29.87 58.52
CA ASP A 141 13.07 -28.84 57.82
C ASP A 141 12.63 -28.24 56.48
N GLY A 142 12.37 -26.91 56.52
CA GLY A 142 12.36 -26.03 55.36
C GLY A 142 11.26 -24.97 55.38
N ALA A 143 11.47 -23.87 56.11
CA ALA A 143 10.83 -22.55 55.94
C ALA A 143 9.46 -22.50 55.21
N GLY A 144 8.43 -23.09 55.80
CA GLY A 144 7.06 -23.00 55.30
C GLY A 144 6.31 -21.84 55.94
N THR A 145 6.26 -20.67 55.29
CA THR A 145 5.25 -19.66 55.62
C THR A 145 3.90 -20.16 55.10
N SER A 146 3.12 -20.79 55.99
CA SER A 146 1.72 -21.15 55.73
C SER A 146 0.89 -19.92 55.37
N PRO A 147 0.08 -19.93 54.28
CA PRO A 147 -0.78 -18.81 53.94
C PRO A 147 -2.11 -18.96 54.70
N ARG A 148 -2.14 -18.48 55.94
CA ARG A 148 -3.39 -18.30 56.69
C ARG A 148 -3.70 -16.81 56.86
N SER A 149 -4.28 -16.20 55.81
CA SER A 149 -5.12 -15.01 55.94
C SER A 149 -5.80 -14.70 54.59
N GLN A 150 -7.02 -15.20 54.43
CA GLN A 150 -7.96 -14.66 53.45
C GLN A 150 -8.32 -13.22 53.88
N GLY A 151 -8.15 -12.25 52.97
CA GLY A 151 -8.58 -10.85 53.18
C GLY A 151 -7.49 -9.77 53.20
N LYS A 152 -6.25 -10.05 52.79
CA LYS A 152 -5.24 -8.99 52.55
C LYS A 152 -4.90 -8.90 51.07
N VAL A 153 -5.06 -7.69 50.52
CA VAL A 153 -4.62 -7.30 49.18
C VAL A 153 -3.17 -7.76 49.01
N PHE A 154 -2.88 -8.53 47.96
CA PHE A 154 -1.54 -9.00 47.64
C PHE A 154 -0.68 -7.78 47.26
N SER A 155 -0.12 -7.10 48.26
CA SER A 155 0.67 -5.89 48.06
C SER A 155 2.13 -6.29 47.88
N VAL A 156 2.58 -6.32 46.63
CA VAL A 156 4.01 -6.45 46.32
C VAL A 156 4.66 -5.10 46.59
N PRO A 157 5.64 -4.98 47.49
CA PRO A 157 6.30 -3.71 47.74
C PRO A 157 7.13 -3.30 46.50
N HIS A 158 7.16 -2.00 46.19
CA HIS A 158 7.93 -1.41 45.08
C HIS A 158 7.42 -1.70 43.66
N THR A 159 6.11 -1.86 43.44
CA THR A 159 5.55 -2.09 42.09
C THR A 159 5.92 -1.00 41.08
N ARG A 160 5.99 0.28 41.50
CA ARG A 160 6.49 1.38 40.64
C ARG A 160 7.96 1.22 40.23
N SER A 161 8.81 0.66 41.10
CA SER A 161 10.23 0.39 40.78
C SER A 161 10.39 -0.86 39.91
N LEU A 162 9.51 -1.85 40.07
CA LEU A 162 9.45 -3.01 39.17
C LEU A 162 9.07 -2.55 37.75
N GLU A 163 8.03 -1.72 37.63
CA GLU A 163 7.59 -1.19 36.34
C GLU A 163 8.68 -0.36 35.63
N ALA A 164 9.40 0.49 36.37
CA ALA A 164 10.53 1.25 35.83
C ALA A 164 11.65 0.34 35.31
N ARG A 165 12.01 -0.71 36.06
CA ARG A 165 13.05 -1.66 35.66
C ARG A 165 12.65 -2.51 34.46
N ILE A 166 11.38 -2.95 34.39
CA ILE A 166 10.85 -3.66 33.21
C ILE A 166 10.95 -2.75 31.98
N LYS A 167 10.56 -1.49 32.10
CA LYS A 167 10.66 -0.52 31.01
C LYS A 167 12.11 -0.33 30.56
N GLU A 168 13.04 -0.13 31.48
CA GLU A 168 14.46 0.05 31.19
C GLU A 168 15.06 -1.17 30.49
N GLU A 169 14.75 -2.38 30.96
CA GLU A 169 15.22 -3.64 30.36
C GLU A 169 14.65 -3.84 28.94
N LEU A 170 13.36 -3.57 28.73
CA LEU A 170 12.76 -3.67 27.39
C LEU A 170 13.36 -2.66 26.41
N VAL A 171 13.73 -1.47 26.88
CA VAL A 171 14.48 -0.49 26.09
C VAL A 171 15.89 -0.99 25.80
N ALA A 172 16.59 -1.55 26.79
CA ALA A 172 17.94 -2.08 26.61
C ALA A 172 18.01 -3.25 25.62
N GLN A 173 16.95 -4.06 25.56
CA GLN A 173 16.80 -5.16 24.59
C GLN A 173 16.33 -4.69 23.20
N GLY A 174 16.08 -3.39 23.02
CA GLY A 174 15.59 -2.81 21.75
C GLY A 174 14.14 -3.19 21.42
N LEU A 175 13.36 -3.61 22.42
CA LEU A 175 11.94 -3.95 22.28
C LEU A 175 11.04 -2.71 22.49
N LEU A 176 11.56 -1.67 23.14
CA LEU A 176 10.93 -0.36 23.29
C LEU A 176 11.92 0.74 22.93
N ASP A 177 11.44 1.81 22.31
CA ASP A 177 12.26 2.99 22.04
C ASP A 177 12.51 3.80 23.32
N SER A 178 13.72 4.32 23.48
CA SER A 178 14.13 5.05 24.70
C SER A 178 13.39 6.36 24.93
N GLU A 179 12.64 6.86 23.94
CA GLU A 179 11.97 8.16 23.95
C GLU A 179 10.54 8.05 23.43
N GLU A 180 9.62 7.53 24.24
CA GLU A 180 8.22 7.96 24.15
C GLU A 180 8.14 9.38 24.73
N ARG A 181 8.61 10.38 23.97
CA ARG A 181 8.42 11.79 24.35
C ARG A 181 6.93 12.11 24.26
N PRO A 182 6.29 12.60 25.34
CA PRO A 182 4.98 13.22 25.24
C PRO A 182 5.17 14.65 24.72
N GLY A 183 5.54 14.77 23.45
CA GLY A 183 5.49 16.02 22.69
C GLY A 183 4.20 16.08 21.88
N PRO A 184 3.50 17.23 21.80
CA PRO A 184 2.30 17.41 20.99
C PRO A 184 2.68 17.56 19.51
N GLY A 185 3.25 16.50 18.95
CA GLY A 185 3.91 16.48 17.64
C GLY A 185 4.96 15.39 17.65
N GLY A 186 4.50 14.13 17.63
CA GLY A 186 5.35 12.97 17.39
C GLY A 186 5.92 13.05 15.98
N ASP A 187 7.01 13.77 15.83
CA ASP A 187 7.82 13.87 14.60
C ASP A 187 8.72 12.64 14.45
N SER A 188 8.23 11.48 14.89
CA SER A 188 8.56 10.23 14.21
C SER A 188 7.77 10.32 12.92
N GLU A 189 8.43 10.62 11.80
CA GLU A 189 7.79 10.55 10.48
C GLU A 189 6.90 9.30 10.45
N ASP A 190 5.60 9.50 10.22
CA ASP A 190 4.65 8.39 10.11
C ASP A 190 5.23 7.40 9.10
N GLU A 191 5.71 6.24 9.58
CA GLU A 191 6.46 5.26 8.78
C GLU A 191 5.62 4.84 7.57
N VAL A 192 4.31 4.75 7.77
CA VAL A 192 3.34 4.45 6.71
C VAL A 192 3.28 5.58 5.69
N LEU A 193 3.25 6.84 6.14
CA LEU A 193 3.28 8.00 5.25
C LEU A 193 4.59 8.08 4.46
N SER A 194 5.73 7.89 5.11
CA SER A 194 7.06 7.94 4.49
C SER A 194 7.22 6.84 3.44
N GLU A 195 6.85 5.60 3.78
CA GLU A 195 6.88 4.50 2.81
C GLU A 195 5.87 4.72 1.68
N LEU A 196 4.67 5.25 1.96
CA LEU A 196 3.70 5.60 0.93
C LEU A 196 4.25 6.65 -0.06
N GLN A 197 4.88 7.72 0.44
CA GLN A 197 5.51 8.74 -0.40
C GLN A 197 6.62 8.15 -1.27
N LYS A 198 7.46 7.27 -0.70
CA LYS A 198 8.52 6.57 -1.43
C LYS A 198 7.94 5.71 -2.55
N ARG A 199 6.92 4.90 -2.27
CA ARG A 199 6.24 4.08 -3.31
C ARG A 199 5.59 4.94 -4.38
N GLN A 200 5.00 6.08 -4.02
CA GLN A 200 4.48 7.03 -5.00
C GLN A 200 5.59 7.60 -5.90
N ALA A 201 6.77 7.90 -5.36
CA ALA A 201 7.91 8.37 -6.15
C ALA A 201 8.41 7.28 -7.13
N GLU A 202 8.54 6.04 -6.66
CA GLU A 202 8.90 4.88 -7.50
C GLU A 202 7.87 4.67 -8.62
N LEU A 203 6.57 4.75 -8.31
CA LEU A 203 5.50 4.63 -9.28
C LEU A 203 5.58 5.73 -10.36
N LYS A 204 5.83 6.99 -9.97
CA LYS A 204 6.03 8.11 -10.92
C LYS A 204 7.22 7.88 -11.84
N ALA A 205 8.32 7.37 -11.31
CA ALA A 205 9.50 7.03 -12.09
C ALA A 205 9.19 5.92 -13.11
N LEU A 206 8.48 4.86 -12.68
CA LEU A 206 8.05 3.76 -13.56
C LEU A 206 7.09 4.22 -14.65
N ILE A 207 6.11 5.07 -14.32
CA ILE A 207 5.19 5.65 -15.32
C ILE A 207 5.97 6.42 -16.38
N THR A 208 6.90 7.29 -15.95
CA THR A 208 7.72 8.10 -16.85
C THR A 208 8.60 7.22 -17.75
N TYR A 209 9.24 6.20 -17.17
CA TYR A 209 10.06 5.24 -17.91
C TYR A 209 9.23 4.47 -18.94
N ASN A 210 8.11 3.88 -18.52
CA ASN A 210 7.21 3.12 -19.39
C ASN A 210 6.65 3.98 -20.52
N ARG A 211 6.25 5.22 -20.23
CA ARG A 211 5.78 6.17 -21.25
C ARG A 211 6.88 6.47 -22.27
N SER A 212 8.10 6.69 -21.81
CA SER A 212 9.25 6.95 -22.70
C SER A 212 9.58 5.73 -23.56
N ARG A 213 9.55 4.52 -22.98
CA ARG A 213 9.77 3.26 -23.72
C ARG A 213 8.67 3.02 -24.77
N LYS A 214 7.40 3.26 -24.44
CA LYS A 214 6.28 3.15 -25.38
C LYS A 214 6.42 4.12 -26.56
N HIS A 215 6.83 5.38 -26.32
CA HIS A 215 7.11 6.33 -27.40
C HIS A 215 8.21 5.85 -28.32
N GLU A 216 9.31 5.33 -27.75
CA GLU A 216 10.42 4.83 -28.55
C GLU A 216 10.03 3.60 -29.38
N LEU A 217 9.28 2.66 -28.79
CA LEU A 217 8.74 1.51 -29.51
C LEU A 217 7.81 1.94 -30.65
N LEU A 218 6.92 2.91 -30.42
CA LEU A 218 6.03 3.44 -31.45
C LEU A 218 6.82 4.06 -32.60
N ARG A 219 7.88 4.83 -32.29
CA ARG A 219 8.77 5.42 -33.28
C ARG A 219 9.44 4.35 -34.15
N LEU A 220 10.03 3.34 -33.51
CA LEU A 220 10.69 2.22 -34.18
C LEU A 220 9.71 1.42 -35.05
N ALA A 221 8.52 1.12 -34.53
CA ALA A 221 7.48 0.39 -35.27
C ALA A 221 7.01 1.15 -36.52
N LYS A 222 6.79 2.47 -36.41
CA LYS A 222 6.44 3.32 -37.56
C LYS A 222 7.56 3.41 -38.60
N GLU A 223 8.81 3.47 -38.15
CA GLU A 223 9.97 3.45 -39.03
C GLU A 223 10.10 2.12 -39.78
N GLU A 224 9.92 1.01 -39.07
CA GLU A 224 9.95 -0.34 -39.66
C GLU A 224 8.81 -0.55 -40.65
N MET A 225 7.59 -0.08 -40.36
CA MET A 225 6.48 -0.07 -41.31
C MET A 225 6.85 0.67 -42.62
N ARG A 226 7.47 1.85 -42.50
CA ARG A 226 7.92 2.62 -43.67
C ARG A 226 8.97 1.86 -44.48
N LYS A 227 9.93 1.23 -43.80
CA LYS A 227 10.97 0.40 -44.44
C LYS A 227 10.36 -0.81 -45.13
N GLN A 228 9.35 -1.46 -44.54
CA GLN A 228 8.63 -2.57 -45.18
C GLN A 228 7.87 -2.15 -46.43
N ASP A 229 7.19 -1.00 -46.40
CA ASP A 229 6.52 -0.44 -47.59
C ASP A 229 7.51 -0.18 -48.73
N LEU A 230 8.65 0.45 -48.42
CA LEU A 230 9.72 0.66 -49.39
C LEU A 230 10.27 -0.66 -49.94
N ARG A 231 10.52 -1.68 -49.09
CA ARG A 231 10.93 -3.02 -49.53
C ARG A 231 9.89 -3.66 -50.46
N GLN A 232 8.60 -3.50 -50.16
CA GLN A 232 7.54 -3.99 -51.03
C GLN A 232 7.53 -3.26 -52.38
N ARG A 233 7.72 -1.94 -52.38
CA ARG A 233 7.83 -1.14 -53.60
C ARG A 233 9.04 -1.52 -54.45
N VAL A 234 10.20 -1.83 -53.82
CA VAL A 234 11.36 -2.38 -54.54
C VAL A 234 11.00 -3.68 -55.23
N ARG A 235 10.32 -4.61 -54.55
CA ARG A 235 9.90 -5.88 -55.17
C ARG A 235 8.99 -5.67 -56.38
N VAL A 236 8.08 -4.71 -56.31
CA VAL A 236 7.22 -4.34 -57.45
C VAL A 236 8.06 -3.78 -58.60
N ALA A 237 8.95 -2.82 -58.32
CA ALA A 237 9.82 -2.22 -59.34
C ALA A 237 10.77 -3.25 -59.98
N ASP A 238 11.31 -4.19 -59.20
CA ASP A 238 12.14 -5.30 -59.69
C ASP A 238 11.37 -6.18 -60.67
N ASN A 239 10.11 -6.51 -60.35
CA ASN A 239 9.25 -7.26 -61.26
C ASN A 239 9.01 -6.50 -62.56
N GLU A 240 8.76 -5.20 -62.50
CA GLU A 240 8.59 -4.35 -63.69
C GLU A 240 9.86 -4.28 -64.56
N VAL A 241 11.04 -4.20 -63.94
CA VAL A 241 12.33 -4.26 -64.64
C VAL A 241 12.47 -5.60 -65.37
N MET A 242 12.16 -6.71 -64.69
CA MET A 242 12.22 -8.04 -65.28
C MET A 242 11.23 -8.22 -66.43
N GLU A 243 10.03 -7.66 -66.33
CA GLU A 243 9.06 -7.64 -67.42
C GLU A 243 9.53 -6.79 -68.60
N GLY A 244 10.06 -5.59 -68.33
CA GLY A 244 10.64 -4.72 -69.35
C GLY A 244 11.75 -5.43 -70.13
N PHE A 245 12.64 -6.12 -69.42
CA PHE A 245 13.68 -6.95 -70.02
C PHE A 245 13.10 -8.09 -70.86
N ARG A 246 12.13 -8.86 -70.33
CA ARG A 246 11.46 -9.94 -71.07
C ARG A 246 10.81 -9.43 -72.36
N ARG A 247 10.13 -8.27 -72.34
CA ARG A 247 9.52 -7.66 -73.53
C ARG A 247 10.57 -7.26 -74.58
N ILE A 248 11.67 -6.64 -74.16
CA ILE A 248 12.79 -6.28 -75.04
C ILE A 248 13.39 -7.53 -75.68
N MET A 249 13.62 -8.58 -74.91
CA MET A 249 14.17 -9.85 -75.41
C MET A 249 13.21 -10.54 -76.38
N ALA A 250 11.91 -10.55 -76.09
CA ALA A 250 10.89 -11.10 -77.01
C ALA A 250 10.84 -10.35 -78.35
N ALA A 251 10.97 -9.02 -78.35
CA ALA A 251 11.09 -8.25 -79.59
C ALA A 251 12.33 -8.65 -80.40
N ARG A 252 13.48 -8.79 -79.73
CA ARG A 252 14.74 -9.23 -80.35
C ARG A 252 14.66 -10.66 -80.91
N GLN A 253 14.00 -11.58 -80.20
CA GLN A 253 13.77 -12.95 -80.68
C GLN A 253 12.93 -12.98 -81.96
N LYS A 254 11.95 -12.07 -82.08
CA LYS A 254 11.16 -11.86 -83.30
C LYS A 254 11.92 -11.08 -84.39
N LYS A 255 13.24 -10.90 -84.25
CA LYS A 255 14.10 -10.10 -85.14
C LYS A 255 13.59 -8.66 -85.37
N ARG A 256 12.84 -8.12 -84.41
CA ARG A 256 12.31 -6.75 -84.43
C ARG A 256 13.08 -5.88 -83.44
N THR A 257 13.37 -4.64 -83.84
CA THR A 257 13.90 -3.63 -82.91
C THR A 257 12.86 -3.30 -81.83
N PRO A 258 13.23 -3.27 -80.53
CA PRO A 258 12.34 -2.81 -79.48
C PRO A 258 11.85 -1.40 -79.76
N THR A 259 10.55 -1.18 -79.61
CA THR A 259 9.90 0.12 -79.82
C THR A 259 10.36 1.15 -78.80
N LYS A 260 10.21 2.43 -79.14
CA LYS A 260 10.49 3.53 -78.20
C LYS A 260 9.72 3.34 -76.89
N LYS A 261 8.43 3.00 -76.96
CA LYS A 261 7.58 2.76 -75.79
C LYS A 261 8.11 1.63 -74.89
N GLU A 262 8.58 0.52 -75.48
CA GLU A 262 9.17 -0.59 -74.70
C GLU A 262 10.46 -0.18 -74.01
N LYS A 263 11.31 0.59 -74.69
CA LYS A 263 12.57 1.13 -74.11
C LYS A 263 12.29 2.12 -72.99
N ASP A 264 11.38 3.07 -73.23
CA ASP A 264 11.01 4.11 -72.26
C ASP A 264 10.40 3.48 -71.00
N GLN A 265 9.58 2.43 -71.15
CA GLN A 265 9.00 1.74 -70.00
C GLN A 265 10.05 0.96 -69.18
N ALA A 266 10.99 0.26 -69.84
CA ALA A 266 12.09 -0.40 -69.15
C ALA A 266 13.01 0.61 -68.43
N TRP A 267 13.27 1.75 -69.06
CA TRP A 267 14.08 2.81 -68.48
C TRP A 267 13.38 3.48 -67.28
N LYS A 268 12.07 3.71 -67.38
CA LYS A 268 11.25 4.22 -66.26
C LYS A 268 11.32 3.28 -65.05
N ALA A 269 11.12 1.98 -65.26
CA ALA A 269 11.18 0.98 -64.18
C ALA A 269 12.56 0.95 -63.50
N LEU A 270 13.65 1.07 -64.27
CA LEU A 270 15.01 1.17 -63.72
C LEU A 270 15.19 2.43 -62.87
N LYS A 271 14.68 3.58 -63.33
CA LYS A 271 14.78 4.84 -62.58
C LYS A 271 13.95 4.85 -61.32
N GLU A 272 12.76 4.25 -61.36
CA GLU A 272 11.91 4.08 -60.18
C GLU A 272 12.58 3.18 -59.14
N ARG A 273 13.12 2.03 -59.56
CA ARG A 273 13.91 1.15 -58.68
C ARG A 273 15.08 1.88 -58.03
N GLU A 274 15.86 2.63 -58.82
CA GLU A 274 17.01 3.41 -58.33
C GLU A 274 16.57 4.46 -57.30
N SER A 275 15.45 5.14 -57.54
CA SER A 275 14.89 6.13 -56.62
C SER A 275 14.45 5.51 -55.29
N ILE A 276 13.84 4.32 -55.32
CA ILE A 276 13.36 3.66 -54.09
C ILE A 276 14.54 3.14 -53.27
N LEU A 277 15.57 2.57 -53.93
CA LEU A 277 16.79 2.10 -53.24
C LEU A 277 17.51 3.25 -52.52
N LYS A 278 17.60 4.42 -53.16
CA LYS A 278 18.15 5.63 -52.51
C LYS A 278 17.39 6.04 -51.24
N LEU A 279 16.08 5.80 -51.18
CA LEU A 279 15.26 6.07 -50.00
C LEU A 279 15.40 4.98 -48.91
N LEU A 280 15.88 3.78 -49.26
CA LEU A 280 16.14 2.70 -48.32
C LEU A 280 17.54 2.78 -47.70
N ASP A 281 18.51 3.29 -48.46
CA ASP A 281 19.91 3.41 -48.05
C ASP A 281 20.20 4.69 -47.22
N GLY A 282 19.26 5.64 -47.20
CA GLY A 282 19.33 6.89 -46.42
C GLY A 282 18.65 6.77 -45.06
#